data_AF-A0A6G3ML45-F1
#
_entry.id   AF-A0A6G3ML45-F1
#
_cell.length_a   1.000
_cell.length_b   1.000
_cell.length_c   1.000
_cell.angle_alpha   90.00
_cell.angle_beta   90.00
_cell.angle_gamma   90.00
#
_symmetry.space_group_name_H-M   'P 1'
#
loop_
_entity.id
_entity.type
_entity.pdbx_description
1 polymer ?
#
loop_
_entity_poly.entity_id
_entity_poly.type
_entity_poly.pdbx_seq_one_letter_code
_entity_poly.pdbx_strand_id
1 'polypeptide(L)'
;AQKLAENLLKNKIGKAPFPEFPDIKYGKSITFVVGKDLPHPRSIFTSWYEGNRLYNFNEAVFNYQNGGFTQMVWKSSKDVGFGVYWGDDHTIIVALYYPAGNFKATSLASHS
;
A
#
# COMPACT_ATOMS: atom_id res chain seq x y z
N ALA A 1 -7.32 -7.10 9.11
CA ALA A 1 -6.80 -6.61 7.81
C ALA A 1 -7.54 -7.18 6.60
N GLN A 2 -7.62 -8.52 6.42
CA GLN A 2 -8.16 -9.16 5.19
C GLN A 2 -9.55 -8.67 4.74
N LYS A 3 -10.59 -8.83 5.56
CA LYS A 3 -11.97 -8.40 5.22
C LYS A 3 -12.04 -6.91 4.82
N LEU A 4 -11.24 -6.06 5.46
CA LEU A 4 -11.21 -4.64 5.13
C LEU A 4 -10.60 -4.40 3.74
N ALA A 5 -9.48 -5.04 3.41
CA ALA A 5 -8.81 -4.89 2.13
C ALA A 5 -9.72 -5.32 0.96
N GLU A 6 -10.42 -6.45 1.11
CA GLU A 6 -11.40 -6.91 0.13
C GLU A 6 -12.57 -5.94 -0.03
N ASN A 7 -13.19 -5.52 1.08
CA ASN A 7 -14.36 -4.64 1.04
C ASN A 7 -14.03 -3.26 0.46
N LEU A 8 -12.83 -2.75 0.74
CA LEU A 8 -12.37 -1.47 0.25
C LEU A 8 -12.31 -1.45 -1.29
N LEU A 9 -11.72 -2.48 -1.90
CA LEU A 9 -11.61 -2.58 -3.35
C LEU A 9 -12.93 -2.98 -4.02
N LYS A 10 -13.67 -3.95 -3.46
CA LYS A 10 -14.92 -4.45 -4.07
C LYS A 10 -16.04 -3.40 -4.08
N ASN A 11 -16.18 -2.62 -3.01
CA ASN A 11 -17.41 -1.86 -2.77
C ASN A 11 -17.24 -0.34 -2.82
N LYS A 12 -16.00 0.18 -2.89
CA LYS A 12 -15.79 1.63 -2.77
C LYS A 12 -14.86 2.18 -3.84
N ILE A 13 -13.64 1.68 -3.90
CA ILE A 13 -12.59 2.42 -4.61
C ILE A 13 -12.13 1.76 -5.91
N GLY A 14 -12.31 0.44 -6.08
CA GLY A 14 -11.82 -0.26 -7.26
C GLY A 14 -12.46 0.20 -8.58
N LYS A 15 -13.62 0.86 -8.56
CA LYS A 15 -14.30 1.30 -9.80
C LYS A 15 -13.79 2.63 -10.36
N ALA A 16 -12.93 3.34 -9.63
CA ALA A 16 -12.36 4.60 -10.08
C ALA A 16 -10.95 4.37 -10.64
N PRO A 17 -10.59 4.94 -11.81
CA PRO A 17 -9.26 4.78 -12.39
C PRO A 17 -8.15 5.42 -11.53
N PHE A 18 -8.49 6.36 -10.65
CA PHE A 18 -7.55 6.93 -9.68
C PHE A 18 -8.24 7.03 -8.31
N PRO A 19 -8.26 5.94 -7.53
CA PRO A 19 -8.97 5.95 -6.27
C PRO A 19 -8.21 6.69 -5.18
N GLU A 20 -8.92 7.56 -4.49
CA GLU A 20 -8.47 8.05 -3.18
C GLU A 20 -8.71 6.98 -2.12
N PHE A 21 -7.65 6.58 -1.43
CA PHE A 21 -7.76 5.66 -0.31
C PHE A 21 -8.19 6.43 0.94
N PRO A 22 -9.24 6.00 1.67
CA PRO A 22 -9.66 6.67 2.89
C PRO A 22 -8.54 6.64 3.94
N ASP A 23 -8.54 7.66 4.80
CA ASP A 23 -7.71 7.65 6.00
C ASP A 23 -8.18 6.52 6.93
N ILE A 24 -7.32 5.51 7.10
CA ILE A 24 -7.59 4.31 7.87
C ILE A 24 -6.36 4.00 8.71
N LYS A 25 -6.57 3.42 9.90
CA LYS A 25 -5.49 3.04 10.84
C LYS A 25 -4.62 1.86 10.36
N TYR A 26 -4.62 1.56 9.06
CA TYR A 26 -3.90 0.47 8.44
C TYR A 26 -2.85 1.03 7.49
N GLY A 27 -1.65 0.45 7.55
CA GLY A 27 -0.58 0.76 6.63
C GLY A 27 -0.83 0.08 5.30
N LYS A 28 -0.21 0.57 4.21
CA LYS A 28 -0.59 0.16 2.84
C LYS A 28 0.63 -0.05 1.96
N SER A 29 0.60 -1.10 1.14
CA SER A 29 1.41 -1.25 -0.07
C SER A 29 0.43 -1.44 -1.24
N ILE A 30 0.56 -0.64 -2.31
CA ILE A 30 -0.42 -0.56 -3.39
C ILE A 30 0.29 -0.71 -4.74
N THR A 31 -0.29 -1.50 -5.64
CA THR A 31 0.06 -1.53 -7.06
C THR A 31 -1.18 -1.21 -7.87
N PHE A 32 -1.02 -0.32 -8.85
CA PHE A 32 -2.04 0.03 -9.82
C PHE A 32 -1.52 -0.32 -11.22
N VAL A 33 -2.29 -1.09 -11.99
CA VAL A 33 -1.96 -1.49 -13.35
C VAL A 33 -3.07 -1.02 -14.28
N VAL A 34 -2.69 -0.35 -15.37
CA VAL A 34 -3.63 0.01 -16.44
C VAL A 34 -3.82 -1.18 -17.38
N GLY A 35 -5.06 -1.42 -17.78
CA GLY A 35 -5.47 -2.54 -18.61
C GLY A 35 -5.98 -3.74 -17.81
N LYS A 36 -6.36 -4.78 -18.54
CA LYS A 36 -6.98 -6.00 -18.00
C LYS A 36 -6.01 -7.01 -17.38
N ASP A 37 -4.71 -6.73 -17.42
CA ASP A 37 -3.70 -7.70 -16.99
C ASP A 37 -3.66 -7.82 -15.47
N LEU A 38 -3.83 -9.04 -14.97
CA LEU A 38 -3.58 -9.38 -13.57
C LEU A 38 -2.09 -9.75 -13.42
N PRO A 39 -1.25 -8.88 -12.83
CA PRO A 39 0.16 -9.17 -12.68
C PRO A 39 0.40 -10.41 -11.81
N HIS A 40 1.46 -11.16 -12.15
CA HIS A 40 1.88 -12.28 -11.34
C HIS A 40 2.22 -11.82 -9.90
N PRO A 41 1.76 -12.52 -8.84
CA PRO A 41 1.95 -12.07 -7.46
C PRO A 41 3.40 -11.73 -7.11
N ARG A 42 4.35 -12.53 -7.59
CA ARG A 42 5.79 -12.27 -7.37
C ARG A 42 6.19 -10.87 -7.84
N SER A 43 5.73 -10.44 -9.02
CA SER A 43 6.06 -9.12 -9.57
C SER A 43 5.49 -7.99 -8.73
N ILE A 44 4.31 -8.17 -8.16
CA ILE A 44 3.68 -7.21 -7.23
C ILE A 44 4.57 -7.03 -6.00
N PHE A 45 4.91 -8.14 -5.32
CA PHE A 45 5.75 -8.09 -4.13
C PHE A 45 7.16 -7.56 -4.42
N THR A 46 7.75 -7.93 -5.56
CA THR A 46 9.04 -7.38 -6.00
C THR A 46 8.94 -5.86 -6.17
N SER A 47 7.90 -5.35 -6.84
CA SER A 47 7.74 -3.91 -7.05
C SER A 47 7.65 -3.12 -5.74
N TRP A 48 6.95 -3.66 -4.73
CA TRP A 48 6.90 -3.04 -3.41
C TRP A 48 8.25 -3.11 -2.70
N TYR A 49 8.95 -4.24 -2.79
CA TYR A 49 10.23 -4.46 -2.13
C TYR A 49 11.38 -3.64 -2.74
N GLU A 50 11.32 -3.35 -4.03
CA GLU A 50 12.32 -2.53 -4.74
C GLU A 50 12.40 -1.09 -4.21
N GLY A 51 11.39 -0.62 -3.47
CA GLY A 51 11.46 0.62 -2.70
C GLY A 51 12.65 0.68 -1.72
N ASN A 52 13.25 -0.47 -1.36
CA ASN A 52 14.49 -0.50 -0.57
C ASN A 52 15.65 0.27 -1.22
N ARG A 53 15.68 0.32 -2.56
CA ARG A 53 16.76 0.97 -3.32
C ARG A 53 16.74 2.49 -3.15
N LEU A 54 15.59 3.02 -2.72
CA LEU A 54 15.33 4.44 -2.49
C LEU A 54 15.20 4.75 -0.99
N TYR A 55 15.44 3.77 -0.12
CA TYR A 55 15.35 3.94 1.32
C TYR A 55 16.72 4.24 1.92
N ASN A 56 16.86 5.41 2.56
CA ASN A 56 18.04 5.72 3.35
C ASN A 56 17.90 5.05 4.72
N PHE A 57 18.69 4.02 5.00
CA PHE A 57 18.64 3.33 6.29
C PHE A 57 19.21 4.16 7.46
N ASN A 58 20.03 5.17 7.16
CA ASN A 58 20.59 6.08 8.16
C ASN A 58 19.62 7.22 8.49
N GLU A 59 18.77 7.60 7.55
CA GLU A 59 17.75 8.64 7.68
C GLU A 59 16.41 8.00 7.37
N ALA A 60 15.79 7.41 8.40
CA ALA A 60 14.54 6.65 8.30
C ALA A 60 13.33 7.53 7.91
N VAL A 61 13.37 8.07 6.70
CA VAL A 61 12.42 9.01 6.14
C VAL A 61 11.46 8.25 5.24
N PHE A 62 10.18 8.35 5.59
CA PHE A 62 9.10 7.88 4.74
C PHE A 62 8.96 8.79 3.51
N ASN A 63 8.85 8.18 2.34
CA ASN A 63 8.34 8.85 1.15
C ASN A 63 7.44 7.89 0.36
N TYR A 64 6.69 8.42 -0.61
CA TYR A 64 5.76 7.61 -1.40
C TYR A 64 6.44 6.52 -2.25
N GLN A 65 7.71 6.69 -2.60
CA GLN A 65 8.48 5.74 -3.42
C GLN A 65 9.00 4.54 -2.61
N ASN A 66 9.26 4.73 -1.31
CA ASN A 66 9.75 3.68 -0.40
C ASN A 66 8.67 3.15 0.56
N GLY A 67 7.50 3.80 0.63
CA GLY A 67 6.43 3.49 1.57
C GLY A 67 5.91 2.05 1.48
N GLY A 68 5.83 1.51 0.26
CA GLY A 68 5.47 0.11 0.04
C GLY A 68 6.46 -0.86 0.67
N PHE A 69 7.77 -0.59 0.53
CA PHE A 69 8.85 -1.40 1.11
C PHE A 69 8.85 -1.33 2.63
N THR A 70 8.88 -0.12 3.19
CA THR A 70 8.97 0.09 4.65
C THR A 70 7.79 -0.53 5.37
N GLN A 71 6.60 -0.51 4.75
CA GLN A 71 5.43 -1.18 5.30
C GLN A 71 5.55 -2.72 5.27
N MET A 72 6.09 -3.31 4.19
CA MET A 72 6.28 -4.76 4.10
C MET A 72 7.16 -5.31 5.23
N VAL A 73 8.21 -4.56 5.59
CA VAL A 73 9.21 -5.01 6.58
C VAL A 73 8.98 -4.43 7.98
N TRP A 74 7.82 -3.79 8.22
CA TRP A 74 7.57 -3.11 9.48
C TRP A 74 7.37 -4.10 10.64
N LYS A 75 8.36 -4.19 11.53
CA LYS A 75 8.44 -5.16 12.64
C LYS A 75 7.18 -5.25 13.52
N SER A 76 6.52 -4.11 13.76
CA SER A 76 5.34 -4.07 14.63
C SER A 76 4.05 -4.50 13.94
N SER A 77 4.02 -4.61 12.61
CA SER A 77 2.85 -5.14 11.90
C SER A 77 2.67 -6.62 12.21
N LYS A 78 1.45 -7.02 12.58
CA LYS A 78 1.10 -8.39 12.99
C LYS A 78 0.08 -9.04 12.07
N ASP A 79 -0.78 -8.23 11.47
CA ASP A 79 -1.80 -8.68 10.53
C ASP A 79 -1.55 -8.07 9.15
N VAL A 80 -1.73 -8.89 8.12
CA VAL A 80 -1.76 -8.45 6.72
C VAL A 80 -3.04 -8.94 6.06
N GLY A 81 -3.57 -8.15 5.14
CA GLY A 81 -4.75 -8.50 4.36
C GLY A 81 -4.67 -7.95 2.95
N PHE A 82 -5.06 -8.76 1.98
CA PHE A 82 -4.93 -8.45 0.57
C PHE A 82 -6.29 -8.20 -0.08
N GLY A 83 -6.39 -7.13 -0.85
CA GLY A 83 -7.52 -6.86 -1.71
C GLY A 83 -7.06 -6.83 -3.16
N VAL A 84 -7.89 -7.36 -4.06
CA VAL A 84 -7.74 -7.21 -5.51
C VAL A 84 -9.03 -6.67 -6.11
N TYR A 85 -8.92 -5.61 -6.91
CA TYR A 85 -9.91 -5.22 -7.91
C TYR A 85 -9.31 -5.55 -9.27
N TRP A 86 -10.03 -6.32 -10.08
CA TRP A 86 -9.62 -6.69 -11.43
C TRP A 86 -10.76 -6.30 -12.38
N GLY A 87 -10.57 -5.18 -13.06
CA GLY A 87 -11.47 -4.69 -14.10
C GLY A 87 -10.84 -4.82 -15.48
N ASP A 88 -11.63 -4.51 -16.51
CA ASP A 88 -11.18 -4.55 -17.90
C ASP A 88 -10.21 -3.40 -18.24
N ASP A 89 -10.36 -2.28 -17.54
CA ASP A 89 -9.63 -1.04 -17.76
C ASP A 89 -8.43 -0.87 -16.82
N HIS A 90 -8.48 -1.46 -15.62
CA HIS A 90 -7.40 -1.42 -14.66
C HIS A 90 -7.50 -2.50 -13.59
N THR A 91 -6.36 -2.77 -12.94
CA THR A 91 -6.24 -3.68 -11.80
C THR A 91 -5.59 -2.96 -10.62
N ILE A 92 -6.15 -3.14 -9.42
CA ILE A 92 -5.62 -2.60 -8.17
C ILE A 92 -5.36 -3.75 -7.21
N ILE A 93 -4.15 -3.81 -6.66
CA ILE A 93 -3.79 -4.72 -5.59
C ILE A 93 -3.34 -3.90 -4.39
N VAL A 94 -3.93 -4.17 -3.23
CA VAL A 94 -3.56 -3.54 -1.96
C VAL A 94 -3.23 -4.60 -0.92
N ALA A 95 -2.16 -4.37 -0.17
CA ALA A 95 -1.89 -5.02 1.10
C ALA A 95 -2.15 -4.02 2.23
N LEU A 96 -3.01 -4.37 3.20
CA LEU A 96 -3.26 -3.61 4.41
C LEU A 96 -2.59 -4.27 5.61
N TYR A 97 -1.91 -3.47 6.44
CA TYR A 97 -1.12 -3.95 7.57
C TYR A 97 -1.58 -3.33 8.89
N TYR A 98 -1.57 -4.12 9.97
CA TYR A 98 -1.92 -3.66 11.31
C TYR A 98 -1.08 -4.33 12.42
N PRO A 99 -0.65 -3.62 13.47
CA PRO A 99 -0.57 -2.17 13.58
C PRO A 99 0.19 -1.57 12.40
N ALA A 100 -0.25 -0.39 11.99
CA ALA A 100 0.27 0.22 10.79
C ALA A 100 1.69 0.75 11.00
N GLY A 101 2.53 0.58 9.97
CA GLY A 101 3.87 1.12 9.93
C GLY A 101 3.89 2.54 9.39
N ASN A 102 5.08 3.12 9.25
CA ASN A 102 5.25 4.45 8.66
C ASN A 102 4.55 5.60 9.41
N PHE A 103 4.18 5.41 10.69
CA PHE A 103 3.57 6.45 11.54
C PHE A 103 4.53 7.54 12.02
N LYS A 104 5.79 7.54 11.56
CA LYS A 104 6.76 8.61 11.85
C LYS A 104 7.02 9.46 10.61
N ALA A 105 5.99 10.16 10.12
CA ALA A 105 6.15 11.29 9.19
C ALA A 105 4.94 12.24 9.13
N THR A 106 4.02 12.24 10.10
CA THR A 106 2.85 13.16 10.09
C THR A 106 2.72 13.98 11.37
N SER A 107 3.73 14.03 12.24
CA SER A 107 3.70 14.85 13.46
C SER A 107 4.67 16.04 13.48
N LEU A 108 5.14 16.52 12.32
CA LEU A 108 5.96 17.74 12.25
C LEU A 108 5.51 18.78 11.19
N ALA A 109 4.29 18.68 10.64
CA ALA A 109 3.73 19.70 9.75
C ALA A 109 2.44 20.34 10.30
N SER A 110 2.29 20.38 11.61
CA SER A 110 1.27 21.20 12.27
C SER A 110 1.94 22.03 13.37
N HIS A 111 2.84 22.95 13.00
CA HIS A 111 3.17 24.20 13.69
C HIS A 111 4.29 24.91 12.89
N SER A 112 3.89 25.79 11.97
CA SER A 112 4.60 27.03 11.63
C SER A 112 3.63 27.96 10.91
#